data_AF-A0A7C4AM81-F1
#
_entry.id   AF-A0A7C4AM81-F1
#
_cell.length_a   1.000
_cell.length_b   1.000
_cell.length_c   1.000
_cell.angle_alpha   90.00
_cell.angle_beta   90.00
_cell.angle_gamma   90.00
#
_symmetry.space_group_name_H-M   'P 1'
#
loop_
_entity.id
_entity.type
_entity.pdbx_description
1 polymer ?
#
loop_
_entity_poly.entity_id
_entity_poly.type
_entity_poly.pdbx_seq_one_letter_code
_entity_poly.pdbx_strand_id
1 'polypeptide(L)'
;RLHEKLAAWQAADPVFSDNAGARIRKWAQTWQAAVDAIATFSLSHGDPNPGNIMLTEAQELVLLDTGHLRYLPQAIDYYLVRTHMCRDNTERAKVFDRAYLAALPADRQVAFYETAPFFKLYVFVDFAALLATRLQKTLPGEQYYEEYRGSLAAVRTMIEDILVPCKSPT
;
A
#
# COMPACT_ATOMS: atom_id res chain seq x y z
N ARG A 1 4.22 -1.82 -15.83
CA ARG A 1 3.80 -1.96 -14.41
C ARG A 1 2.98 -0.76 -13.90
N LEU A 2 3.54 0.43 -13.62
CA LEU A 2 2.72 1.56 -13.10
C LEU A 2 1.64 2.03 -14.10
N HIS A 3 1.99 2.13 -15.39
CA HIS A 3 1.04 2.50 -16.44
C HIS A 3 -0.19 1.55 -16.51
N GLU A 4 0.05 0.24 -16.48
CA GLU A 4 -1.01 -0.78 -16.49
C GLU A 4 -1.91 -0.71 -15.26
N LYS A 5 -1.33 -0.49 -14.06
CA LYS A 5 -2.09 -0.33 -12.81
C LYS A 5 -3.02 0.88 -12.86
N LEU A 6 -2.52 2.01 -13.37
CA LEU A 6 -3.34 3.22 -13.52
C LEU A 6 -4.44 3.03 -14.57
N ALA A 7 -4.16 2.33 -15.67
CA ALA A 7 -5.17 2.02 -16.68
C ALA A 7 -6.28 1.12 -16.13
N ALA A 8 -5.94 0.09 -15.37
CA ALA A 8 -6.91 -0.79 -14.72
C ALA A 8 -7.82 -0.01 -13.74
N TRP A 9 -7.23 0.88 -12.94
CA TRP A 9 -8.00 1.74 -12.03
C TRP A 9 -8.93 2.68 -12.78
N GLN A 10 -8.44 3.41 -13.78
CA GLN A 10 -9.25 4.33 -14.58
C GLN A 10 -10.45 3.64 -15.24
N ALA A 11 -10.28 2.40 -15.70
CA ALA A 11 -11.37 1.62 -16.28
C ALA A 11 -12.43 1.21 -15.25
N ALA A 12 -12.10 1.09 -13.96
CA ALA A 12 -13.03 0.72 -12.90
C ALA A 12 -13.65 1.92 -12.15
N ASP A 13 -12.95 3.06 -12.12
CA ASP A 13 -13.39 4.29 -11.46
C ASP A 13 -13.34 5.46 -12.45
N PRO A 14 -14.42 5.74 -13.19
CA PRO A 14 -14.47 6.84 -14.16
C PRO A 14 -14.24 8.23 -13.55
N VAL A 15 -14.35 8.36 -12.22
CA VAL A 15 -14.06 9.60 -11.49
C VAL A 15 -12.55 9.81 -11.34
N PHE A 16 -11.74 8.75 -11.51
CA PHE A 16 -10.29 8.85 -11.61
C PHE A 16 -9.90 9.51 -12.93
N SER A 17 -9.62 10.81 -12.87
CA SER A 17 -9.23 11.60 -14.04
C SER A 17 -7.82 11.25 -14.55
N ASP A 18 -7.59 11.43 -15.86
CA ASP A 18 -6.26 11.35 -16.47
C ASP A 18 -5.23 12.26 -15.77
N ASN A 19 -5.68 13.40 -15.24
CA ASN A 19 -4.86 14.34 -14.49
C ASN A 19 -4.33 13.72 -13.19
N ALA A 20 -5.14 12.91 -12.49
CA ALA A 20 -4.68 12.19 -11.30
C ALA A 20 -3.57 11.18 -11.64
N GLY A 21 -3.73 10.42 -12.73
CA GLY A 21 -2.69 9.51 -13.23
C GLY A 21 -1.41 10.24 -13.61
N ALA A 22 -1.50 11.42 -14.23
CA ALA A 22 -0.35 12.26 -14.55
C ALA A 22 0.37 12.78 -13.28
N ARG A 23 -0.39 13.22 -12.26
CA ARG A 23 0.16 13.65 -10.96
C ARG A 23 0.92 12.52 -10.27
N ILE A 24 0.37 11.31 -10.21
CA ILE A 24 1.05 10.14 -9.63
C ILE A 24 2.36 9.84 -10.36
N ARG A 25 2.34 9.83 -11.70
CA ARG A 25 3.55 9.59 -12.50
C ARG A 25 4.62 10.64 -12.25
N LYS A 26 4.25 11.93 -12.27
CA LYS A 26 5.17 13.04 -12.01
C LYS A 26 5.75 12.96 -10.59
N TRP A 27 4.90 12.66 -9.61
CA TRP A 27 5.32 12.49 -8.22
C TRP A 27 6.31 11.32 -8.09
N ALA A 28 6.03 10.16 -8.68
CA ALA A 28 6.96 9.02 -8.62
C ALA A 28 8.34 9.34 -9.20
N GLN A 29 8.40 10.18 -10.25
CA GLN A 29 9.66 10.63 -10.85
C GLN A 29 10.48 11.53 -9.92
N THR A 30 9.86 12.35 -9.05
CA THR A 30 10.61 13.19 -8.10
C THR A 30 11.30 12.39 -7.00
N TRP A 31 10.92 11.12 -6.83
CA TRP A 31 11.47 10.22 -5.82
C TRP A 31 12.49 9.23 -6.36
N GLN A 32 12.77 9.23 -7.67
CA GLN A 32 13.62 8.23 -8.31
C GLN A 32 15.00 8.13 -7.65
N ALA A 33 15.69 9.26 -7.44
CA ALA A 33 17.00 9.28 -6.80
C ALA A 33 16.98 8.77 -5.33
N ALA A 34 15.92 9.09 -4.59
CA ALA A 34 15.76 8.62 -3.21
C ALA A 34 15.51 7.10 -3.16
N VAL A 35 14.78 6.56 -4.13
CA VAL A 35 14.51 5.12 -4.26
C VAL A 35 15.76 4.36 -4.69
N ASP A 36 16.53 4.91 -5.63
CA ASP A 36 17.79 4.31 -6.08
C ASP A 36 18.83 4.26 -4.94
N ALA A 37 18.72 5.15 -3.95
CA ALA A 37 19.55 5.18 -2.75
C ALA A 37 19.11 4.20 -1.66
N ILE A 38 18.03 3.43 -1.84
CA ILE A 38 17.53 2.50 -0.83
C ILE A 38 18.46 1.29 -0.75
N ALA A 39 19.26 1.25 0.31
CA ALA A 39 20.18 0.16 0.58
C ALA A 39 19.53 -1.03 1.32
N THR A 40 18.30 -0.87 1.83
CA THR A 40 17.68 -1.83 2.76
C THR A 40 16.64 -2.72 2.09
N PHE A 41 17.12 -3.86 1.59
CA PHE A 41 16.27 -4.96 1.12
C PHE A 41 16.14 -6.04 2.19
N SER A 42 14.94 -6.58 2.35
CA SER A 42 14.63 -7.72 3.21
C SER A 42 13.98 -8.82 2.39
N LEU A 43 14.06 -10.06 2.87
CA LEU A 43 13.14 -11.09 2.42
C LEU A 43 11.72 -10.66 2.84
N SER A 44 10.87 -10.39 1.86
CA SER A 44 9.52 -9.88 2.05
C SER A 44 8.49 -10.88 1.55
N HIS A 45 7.38 -11.00 2.27
CA HIS A 45 6.22 -11.81 1.93
C HIS A 45 5.63 -11.42 0.57
N GLY A 46 5.51 -10.12 0.31
CA GLY A 46 4.99 -9.58 -0.95
C GLY A 46 3.47 -9.62 -1.11
N ASP A 47 2.76 -10.35 -0.25
CA ASP A 47 1.28 -10.35 -0.14
C ASP A 47 0.77 -10.72 1.28
N PRO A 48 1.10 -9.96 2.34
CA PRO A 48 0.72 -10.27 3.71
C PRO A 48 -0.73 -9.81 4.02
N ASN A 49 -1.71 -10.31 3.27
CA ASN A 49 -3.13 -10.02 3.47
C ASN A 49 -3.77 -11.01 4.49
N PRO A 50 -4.99 -10.75 5.01
CA PRO A 50 -5.58 -11.56 6.08
C PRO A 50 -5.83 -13.01 5.71
N GLY A 51 -6.04 -13.32 4.43
CA GLY A 51 -6.16 -14.70 3.96
C GLY A 51 -4.84 -15.48 4.04
N ASN A 52 -3.72 -14.78 4.11
CA ASN A 52 -2.38 -15.35 4.17
C ASN A 52 -1.77 -15.34 5.58
N ILE A 53 -2.56 -15.02 6.61
CA ILE A 53 -2.12 -15.04 8.01
C ILE A 53 -3.04 -15.93 8.83
N MET A 54 -2.46 -16.93 9.48
CA MET A 54 -3.20 -17.83 10.38
C MET A 54 -2.57 -17.87 11.76
N LEU A 55 -3.40 -18.17 12.75
CA LEU A 55 -2.96 -18.55 14.10
C LEU A 55 -3.15 -20.05 14.27
N THR A 56 -2.12 -20.75 14.71
CA THR A 56 -2.21 -22.16 15.07
C THR A 56 -2.96 -22.34 16.39
N GLU A 57 -3.33 -23.58 16.72
CA GLU A 57 -3.91 -23.93 18.03
C GLU A 57 -2.96 -23.51 19.19
N ALA A 58 -1.65 -23.56 18.95
CA ALA A 58 -0.61 -23.13 19.88
C ALA A 58 -0.43 -21.60 19.96
N GLN A 59 -1.29 -20.81 19.31
CA GLN A 59 -1.19 -19.34 19.23
C GLN A 59 0.06 -18.83 18.49
N GLU A 60 0.61 -19.63 17.58
CA GLU A 60 1.73 -19.20 16.72
C GLU A 60 1.19 -18.57 15.44
N LEU A 61 1.80 -17.46 15.02
CA LEU A 61 1.45 -16.80 13.77
C LEU A 61 2.19 -17.45 12.61
N VAL A 62 1.44 -17.87 11.60
CA VAL A 62 1.96 -18.50 10.38
C VAL A 62 1.58 -17.63 9.18
N LEU A 63 2.58 -17.37 8.34
CA LEU A 63 2.40 -16.71 7.04
C LEU A 63 2.29 -17.79 5.94
N LEU A 64 1.26 -17.70 5.13
CA LEU A 64 0.91 -18.64 4.07
C LEU A 64 1.10 -18.03 2.68
N ASP A 65 1.03 -18.87 1.65
CA ASP A 65 1.15 -18.45 0.25
C ASP A 65 2.48 -17.72 -0.04
N THR A 66 3.56 -18.47 0.09
CA THR A 66 4.92 -18.00 -0.12
C THR A 66 5.28 -17.76 -1.59
N GLY A 67 4.32 -17.86 -2.53
CA GLY A 67 4.54 -17.67 -3.97
C GLY A 67 4.97 -16.25 -4.36
N HIS A 68 4.77 -15.28 -3.46
CA HIS A 68 5.15 -13.88 -3.64
C HIS A 68 6.45 -13.48 -2.91
N LEU A 69 7.10 -14.42 -2.20
CA LEU A 69 8.35 -14.17 -1.49
C LEU A 69 9.44 -13.66 -2.44
N ARG A 70 10.01 -12.50 -2.11
CA ARG A 70 11.12 -11.91 -2.87
C ARG A 70 11.85 -10.86 -2.04
N TYR A 71 13.06 -10.51 -2.44
CA TYR A 71 13.79 -9.41 -1.83
C TYR A 71 13.24 -8.08 -2.31
N LEU A 72 12.70 -7.28 -1.39
CA LEU A 72 12.14 -5.94 -1.64
C LEU A 72 12.55 -4.99 -0.52
N PRO A 73 12.40 -3.67 -0.71
CA PRO A 73 12.41 -2.76 0.41
C PRO A 73 11.35 -3.16 1.45
N GLN A 74 11.79 -3.35 2.70
CA GLN A 74 10.95 -3.80 3.82
C GLN A 74 9.69 -2.94 4.03
N ALA A 75 9.75 -1.66 3.64
CA ALA A 75 8.63 -0.73 3.73
C ALA A 75 7.41 -1.19 2.92
N ILE A 76 7.59 -1.93 1.82
CA ILE A 76 6.48 -2.41 1.01
C ILE A 76 5.58 -3.34 1.82
N ASP A 77 6.13 -4.37 2.45
CA ASP A 77 5.34 -5.30 3.29
C ASP A 77 4.69 -4.60 4.47
N TYR A 78 5.41 -3.69 5.13
CA TYR A 78 4.84 -2.87 6.20
C TYR A 78 3.58 -2.14 5.73
N TYR A 79 3.65 -1.42 4.60
CA TYR A 79 2.51 -0.67 4.10
C TYR A 79 1.41 -1.59 3.55
N LEU A 80 1.74 -2.78 3.06
CA LEU A 80 0.74 -3.80 2.69
C LEU A 80 -0.05 -4.24 3.93
N VAL A 81 0.62 -4.64 5.02
CA VAL A 81 -0.05 -5.01 6.27
C VAL A 81 -0.89 -3.86 6.80
N ARG A 82 -0.34 -2.64 6.84
CA ARG A 82 -1.08 -1.43 7.23
C ARG A 82 -2.36 -1.25 6.44
N THR A 83 -2.29 -1.42 5.13
CA THR A 83 -3.41 -1.22 4.22
C THR A 83 -4.45 -2.33 4.35
N HIS A 84 -4.01 -3.58 4.48
CA HIS A 84 -4.91 -4.73 4.55
C HIS A 84 -5.57 -4.91 5.93
N MET A 85 -4.88 -4.55 7.02
CA MET A 85 -5.29 -4.89 8.39
C MET A 85 -5.72 -3.71 9.24
N CYS A 86 -5.19 -2.52 8.94
CA CYS A 86 -5.28 -1.36 9.84
C CYS A 86 -5.96 -0.15 9.21
N ARG A 87 -6.27 -0.16 7.90
CA ARG A 87 -6.78 0.99 7.15
C ARG A 87 -7.97 1.66 7.83
N ASP A 88 -8.88 0.86 8.36
CA ASP A 88 -10.14 1.34 8.93
C ASP A 88 -10.11 1.39 10.49
N ASN A 89 -8.92 1.22 11.11
CA ASN A 89 -8.78 1.20 12.56
C ASN A 89 -7.45 1.82 13.04
N THR A 90 -7.53 3.09 13.46
CA THR A 90 -6.40 3.89 13.96
C THR A 90 -5.69 3.26 15.16
N GLU A 91 -6.40 2.60 16.06
CA GLU A 91 -5.79 1.98 17.24
C GLU A 91 -4.99 0.73 16.89
N ARG A 92 -5.51 -0.13 15.99
CA ARG A 92 -4.74 -1.26 15.45
C ARG A 92 -3.50 -0.78 14.70
N ALA A 93 -3.65 0.30 13.93
CA ALA A 93 -2.57 0.98 13.26
C ALA A 93 -1.45 1.37 14.24
N LYS A 94 -1.77 2.04 15.35
CA LYS A 94 -0.79 2.45 16.38
C LYS A 94 -0.08 1.26 17.03
N VAL A 95 -0.81 0.19 17.32
CA VAL A 95 -0.23 -1.04 17.91
C VAL A 95 0.77 -1.68 16.96
N PHE A 96 0.40 -1.82 15.68
CA PHE A 96 1.27 -2.38 14.66
C PHE A 96 2.51 -1.51 14.44
N ASP A 97 2.35 -0.19 14.29
CA ASP A 97 3.46 0.75 14.07
C ASP A 97 4.47 0.65 15.20
N ARG A 98 4.00 0.64 16.45
CA ARG A 98 4.86 0.53 17.62
C ARG A 98 5.64 -0.78 17.62
N ALA A 99 4.97 -1.90 17.38
CA ALA A 99 5.60 -3.22 17.38
C ALA A 99 6.64 -3.36 16.26
N TYR A 100 6.29 -2.92 15.05
CA TYR A 100 7.17 -3.03 13.89
C TYR A 100 8.40 -2.13 14.02
N LEU A 101 8.21 -0.85 14.37
CA LEU A 101 9.30 0.12 14.47
C LEU A 101 10.24 -0.21 15.63
N ALA A 102 9.74 -0.71 16.76
CA ALA A 102 10.57 -1.14 17.89
C ALA A 102 11.48 -2.33 17.54
N ALA A 103 11.13 -3.14 16.53
CA ALA A 103 11.95 -4.24 16.04
C ALA A 103 13.04 -3.79 15.05
N LEU A 104 13.02 -2.52 14.60
CA LEU A 104 14.00 -1.99 13.67
C LEU A 104 15.18 -1.30 14.39
N PRO A 105 16.42 -1.50 13.91
CA PRO A 105 17.56 -0.65 14.26
C PRO A 105 17.26 0.84 14.02
N ALA A 106 17.80 1.72 14.87
CA ALA A 106 17.49 3.16 14.85
C ALA A 106 17.83 3.86 13.52
N ASP A 107 18.95 3.49 12.89
CA ASP A 107 19.36 3.97 11.56
C ASP A 107 18.33 3.59 10.48
N ARG A 108 17.76 2.39 10.57
CA ARG A 108 16.71 1.94 9.64
C ARG A 108 15.38 2.63 9.88
N GLN A 109 15.06 3.04 11.10
CA GLN A 109 13.85 3.81 11.38
C GLN A 109 13.90 5.17 10.69
N VAL A 110 15.05 5.86 10.68
CA VAL A 110 15.20 7.16 9.99
C VAL A 110 14.95 7.02 8.49
N ALA A 111 15.65 6.10 7.82
CA ALA A 111 15.47 5.84 6.39
C ALA A 111 14.02 5.42 6.04
N PHE A 112 13.37 4.72 6.97
CA PHE A 112 11.96 4.33 6.83
C PHE A 112 11.02 5.54 6.77
N TYR A 113 11.23 6.53 7.64
CA TYR A 113 10.40 7.75 7.67
C TYR A 113 10.66 8.64 6.46
N GLU A 114 11.91 8.79 6.03
CA GLU A 114 12.26 9.62 4.88
C GLU A 114 11.63 9.12 3.58
N THR A 115 11.53 7.79 3.43
CA THR A 115 10.96 7.15 2.24
C THR A 115 9.46 6.80 2.38
N ALA A 116 8.86 7.10 3.54
CA ALA A 116 7.48 6.76 3.85
C ALA A 116 6.46 7.25 2.82
N PRO A 117 6.49 8.51 2.35
CA PRO A 117 5.53 8.98 1.35
C PRO A 117 5.57 8.14 0.07
N PHE A 118 6.76 7.70 -0.35
CA PHE A 118 6.94 6.93 -1.58
C PHE A 118 6.34 5.54 -1.48
N PHE A 119 6.71 4.80 -0.44
CA PHE A 119 6.21 3.45 -0.28
C PHE A 119 4.72 3.41 0.04
N LYS A 120 4.21 4.40 0.76
CA LYS A 120 2.77 4.53 1.00
C LYS A 120 2.00 4.76 -0.30
N LEU A 121 2.45 5.68 -1.16
CA LEU A 121 1.83 5.89 -2.47
C LEU A 121 1.92 4.64 -3.35
N TYR A 122 3.11 4.02 -3.40
CA TYR A 122 3.35 2.80 -4.17
C TYR A 122 2.33 1.71 -3.80
N VAL A 123 2.19 1.42 -2.50
CA VAL A 123 1.25 0.39 -2.02
C VAL A 123 -0.20 0.77 -2.28
N PHE A 124 -0.59 2.04 -2.12
CA PHE A 124 -1.96 2.46 -2.41
C PHE A 124 -2.32 2.35 -3.88
N VAL A 125 -1.40 2.65 -4.80
CA VAL A 125 -1.63 2.45 -6.24
C VAL A 125 -1.79 0.96 -6.57
N ASP A 126 -0.97 0.10 -5.96
CA ASP A 126 -1.07 -1.36 -6.12
C ASP A 126 -2.42 -1.88 -5.61
N PHE A 127 -2.82 -1.43 -4.43
CA PHE A 127 -4.06 -1.82 -3.79
C PHE A 127 -5.28 -1.28 -4.55
N ALA A 128 -5.24 -0.05 -5.07
CA ALA A 128 -6.29 0.50 -5.93
C ALA A 128 -6.45 -0.32 -7.21
N ALA A 129 -5.35 -0.72 -7.85
CA ALA A 129 -5.40 -1.57 -9.04
C ALA A 129 -5.98 -2.97 -8.75
N LEU A 130 -5.65 -3.54 -7.59
CA LEU A 130 -6.25 -4.80 -7.13
C LEU A 130 -7.77 -4.67 -6.93
N LEU A 131 -8.22 -3.63 -6.22
CA LEU A 131 -9.63 -3.35 -5.99
C LEU A 131 -10.38 -3.10 -7.30
N ALA A 132 -9.79 -2.31 -8.20
CA ALA A 132 -10.34 -2.04 -9.53
C ALA A 132 -10.53 -3.34 -10.35
N THR A 133 -9.53 -4.22 -10.32
CA THR A 133 -9.61 -5.52 -11.01
C THR A 133 -10.69 -6.41 -10.41
N ARG A 134 -10.86 -6.40 -9.09
CA ARG A 134 -11.94 -7.15 -8.41
C ARG A 134 -13.31 -6.57 -8.74
N LEU A 135 -13.44 -5.23 -8.71
CA LEU A 135 -14.68 -4.53 -9.02
C LEU A 135 -15.14 -4.80 -10.46
N GLN A 136 -14.23 -4.79 -11.43
CA GLN A 136 -14.56 -5.13 -12.83
C GLN A 136 -15.07 -6.56 -13.01
N LYS A 137 -14.69 -7.48 -12.11
CA LYS A 137 -15.10 -8.88 -12.13
C LYS A 137 -16.33 -9.16 -11.27
N THR A 138 -16.83 -8.16 -10.53
CA THR A 138 -17.96 -8.30 -9.60
C THR A 138 -19.11 -7.48 -10.16
N LEU A 139 -20.27 -8.11 -10.39
CA LEU A 139 -21.43 -7.40 -10.94
C LEU A 139 -22.10 -6.52 -9.86
N PRO A 140 -22.76 -5.41 -10.26
CA PRO A 140 -23.57 -4.63 -9.34
C PRO A 140 -24.62 -5.49 -8.63
N GLY A 141 -24.64 -5.44 -7.30
CA GLY A 141 -25.53 -6.25 -6.46
C GLY A 141 -24.93 -7.58 -5.98
N GLU A 142 -23.76 -7.98 -6.48
CA GLU A 142 -23.02 -9.11 -5.94
C GLU A 142 -22.34 -8.76 -4.61
N GLN A 143 -22.04 -9.81 -3.84
CA GLN A 143 -21.32 -9.69 -2.58
C GLN A 143 -20.00 -8.94 -2.80
N TYR A 144 -19.69 -8.02 -1.89
CA TYR A 144 -18.50 -7.16 -1.90
C TYR A 144 -18.45 -6.06 -2.97
N TYR A 145 -19.41 -5.95 -3.90
CA TYR A 145 -19.39 -4.89 -4.93
C TYR A 145 -19.30 -3.48 -4.31
N GLU A 146 -20.21 -3.15 -3.39
CA GLU A 146 -20.22 -1.83 -2.72
C GLU A 146 -19.02 -1.65 -1.78
N GLU A 147 -18.51 -2.73 -1.18
CA GLU A 147 -17.31 -2.68 -0.35
C GLU A 147 -16.06 -2.33 -1.17
N TYR A 148 -15.89 -2.95 -2.34
CA TYR A 148 -14.78 -2.64 -3.24
C TYR A 148 -14.89 -1.22 -3.78
N ARG A 149 -16.09 -0.76 -4.15
CA ARG A 149 -16.34 0.61 -4.58
C ARG A 149 -16.00 1.62 -3.49
N GLY A 150 -16.49 1.41 -2.26
CA GLY A 150 -16.21 2.26 -1.11
C GLY A 150 -14.71 2.28 -0.76
N SER A 151 -14.06 1.11 -0.77
CA SER A 151 -12.63 0.99 -0.55
C SER A 151 -11.80 1.73 -1.60
N LEU A 152 -12.19 1.67 -2.87
CA LEU A 152 -11.50 2.35 -3.96
C LEU A 152 -11.60 3.88 -3.81
N ALA A 153 -12.77 4.39 -3.40
CA ALA A 153 -12.96 5.80 -3.10
C ALA A 153 -12.11 6.26 -1.90
N ALA A 154 -12.03 5.45 -0.83
CA ALA A 154 -11.20 5.77 0.33
C ALA A 154 -9.70 5.84 -0.03
N VAL A 155 -9.23 4.88 -0.82
CA VAL A 155 -7.82 4.85 -1.28
C VAL A 155 -7.50 6.04 -2.17
N ARG A 156 -8.45 6.48 -3.00
CA ARG A 156 -8.31 7.71 -3.80
C ARG A 156 -8.03 8.93 -2.91
N THR A 157 -8.82 9.14 -1.86
CA THR A 157 -8.62 10.24 -0.92
C THR A 157 -7.24 10.16 -0.25
N MET A 158 -6.82 8.96 0.18
CA MET A 158 -5.52 8.78 0.80
C MET A 158 -4.34 9.06 -0.16
N ILE A 159 -4.51 8.76 -1.45
CA ILE A 159 -3.54 9.11 -2.49
C ILE A 159 -3.51 10.62 -2.72
N GLU A 160 -4.68 11.27 -2.79
CA GLU A 160 -4.77 12.72 -2.94
C GLU A 160 -4.05 13.45 -1.80
N ASP A 161 -4.21 12.99 -0.55
CA ASP A 161 -3.52 13.55 0.62
C ASP A 161 -1.99 13.48 0.49
N ILE A 162 -1.44 12.42 -0.12
CA ILE A 162 0.01 12.29 -0.36
C ILE A 162 0.48 13.17 -1.51
N LEU A 163 -0.37 13.36 -2.53
CA LEU A 163 -0.05 14.16 -3.73
C LEU A 163 -0.25 15.67 -3.53
N VAL A 164 -0.95 16.10 -2.47
CA VAL A 164 -0.99 17.50 -2.06
C VAL A 164 0.37 17.83 -1.43
N PRO A 165 1.09 18.86 -1.91
CA PRO A 165 2.32 19.27 -1.26
C PRO A 165 1.97 19.64 0.19
N CYS A 166 2.52 18.91 1.17
CA CYS A 166 2.66 19.50 2.51
C CYS A 166 3.43 20.79 2.29
N LYS A 167 2.79 21.94 2.58
CA LYS A 167 3.53 23.18 2.78
C LYS A 167 4.66 22.81 3.74
N SER A 168 5.90 22.89 3.28
CA SER A 168 7.05 22.74 4.16
C SER A 168 6.80 23.65 5.37
N PRO A 169 7.01 23.17 6.61
CA PRO A 169 7.06 24.09 7.72
C PRO A 169 8.23 25.03 7.44
N THR A 170 7.90 26.29 7.11
CA THR A 170 8.82 27.42 7.11
C THR A 170 9.38 27.64 8.50
#